data_AF-A0A920HQL8-F1
#
_entry.id   AF-A0A920HQL8-F1
#
_cell.length_a   1.000
_cell.length_b   1.000
_cell.length_c   1.000
_cell.angle_alpha   90.00
_cell.angle_beta   90.00
_cell.angle_gamma   90.00
#
_symmetry.space_group_name_H-M   'P 1'
#
loop_
_entity.id
_entity.type
_entity.pdbx_description
1 polymer ?
#
loop_
_entity_poly.entity_id
_entity_poly.type
_entity_poly.pdbx_seq_one_letter_code
_entity_poly.pdbx_strand_id
1 'polypeptide(L)'
;MDYEDPSVAFLVDDFGLNHVQSQFVEMFDIEQIEVYRGLKELYLVKTQQVVLFQLQLKNLSLTNILVRFSALQGQYDWNEGSINKFKLALNVPIVEGKLAMKLLQYGIKIKAL
;
A
#
# COMPACT_ATOMS: atom_id res chain seq x y z
N MET A 1 -7.35 7.04 28.00
CA MET A 1 -7.19 6.51 26.64
C MET A 1 -8.58 6.41 26.06
N ASP A 2 -8.95 7.39 25.25
CA ASP A 2 -10.23 7.37 24.54
C ASP A 2 -10.18 6.28 23.47
N TYR A 3 -11.29 5.56 23.29
CA TYR A 3 -11.39 4.34 22.48
C TYR A 3 -11.22 4.60 20.96
N GLU A 4 -11.07 5.86 20.56
CA GLU A 4 -11.07 6.31 19.16
C GLU A 4 -9.66 6.51 18.58
N ASP A 5 -8.62 6.60 19.42
CA ASP A 5 -7.26 6.84 18.93
C ASP A 5 -6.54 5.53 18.61
N PRO A 6 -6.21 5.25 17.34
CA PRO A 6 -5.51 4.04 16.95
C PRO A 6 -4.10 4.04 17.57
N SER A 7 -3.74 2.94 18.24
CA SER A 7 -2.40 2.77 18.84
C SER A 7 -1.27 2.58 17.82
N VAL A 8 -1.60 2.67 16.52
CA VAL A 8 -0.73 2.40 15.37
C VAL A 8 -0.93 3.50 14.31
N ALA A 9 0.17 4.02 13.74
CA ALA A 9 0.11 4.80 12.49
C ALA A 9 0.64 4.06 11.29
N PHE A 10 0.17 4.54 10.14
CA PHE A 10 0.68 4.22 8.83
C PHE A 10 1.15 5.50 8.15
N LEU A 11 2.35 5.44 7.58
CA LEU A 11 2.92 6.45 6.70
C LEU A 11 3.18 5.83 5.34
N VAL A 12 2.77 6.51 4.28
CA VAL A 12 3.15 6.14 2.90
C VAL A 12 3.96 7.29 2.34
N ASP A 13 5.22 7.03 1.98
CA ASP A 13 6.20 8.05 1.56
C ASP A 13 6.18 9.27 2.50
N ASP A 14 6.17 9.01 3.81
CA ASP A 14 6.14 9.99 4.91
C ASP A 14 4.82 10.77 5.10
N PHE A 15 3.77 10.46 4.36
CA PHE A 15 2.43 11.02 4.54
C PHE A 15 1.57 10.15 5.46
N GLY A 16 1.01 10.74 6.52
CA GLY A 16 0.15 10.06 7.48
C GLY A 16 -1.19 9.66 6.89
N LEU A 17 -1.55 8.38 7.04
CA LEU A 17 -2.86 7.85 6.69
C LEU A 17 -3.73 7.71 7.93
N ASN A 18 -5.05 7.90 7.76
CA ASN A 18 -6.00 7.56 8.80
C ASN A 18 -6.21 6.03 8.89
N HIS A 19 -6.80 5.57 9.99
CA HIS A 19 -6.98 4.15 10.28
C HIS A 19 -7.93 3.39 9.34
N VAL A 20 -8.79 4.09 8.60
CA VAL A 20 -9.70 3.48 7.63
C VAL A 20 -9.01 3.31 6.28
N GLN A 21 -8.28 4.35 5.84
CA GLN A 21 -7.55 4.38 4.58
C GLN A 21 -6.39 3.37 4.58
N SER A 22 -5.74 3.19 5.74
CA SER A 22 -4.63 2.24 5.86
C SER A 22 -5.05 0.79 5.55
N GLN A 23 -6.32 0.43 5.75
CA GLN A 23 -6.84 -0.91 5.44
C GLN A 23 -6.87 -1.22 3.94
N PHE A 24 -6.83 -0.19 3.10
CA PHE A 24 -6.86 -0.32 1.64
C PHE A 24 -5.46 -0.22 1.01
N VAL A 25 -4.40 -0.15 1.82
CA VAL A 25 -3.03 -0.10 1.29
C VAL A 25 -2.65 -1.46 0.72
N GLU A 26 -2.35 -1.48 -0.58
CA GLU A 26 -2.03 -2.69 -1.32
C GLU A 26 -0.52 -2.91 -1.43
N MET A 27 -0.04 -4.07 -0.98
CA MET A 27 1.39 -4.42 -0.96
C MET A 27 2.03 -4.60 -2.34
N PHE A 28 1.22 -4.65 -3.41
CA PHE A 28 1.71 -4.90 -4.75
C PHE A 28 2.68 -3.81 -5.25
N ASP A 29 2.42 -2.56 -4.84
CA ASP A 29 3.21 -1.41 -5.28
C ASP A 29 4.12 -0.82 -4.19
N ILE A 30 4.27 -1.53 -3.08
CA ILE A 30 5.15 -1.17 -1.98
C ILE A 30 6.51 -1.82 -2.22
N GLU A 31 7.58 -1.04 -2.09
CA GLU A 31 8.97 -1.47 -2.22
C GLU A 31 9.50 -2.01 -0.91
N GLN A 32 9.28 -1.25 0.17
CA GLN A 32 9.78 -1.55 1.49
C GLN A 32 8.75 -1.18 2.55
N ILE A 33 8.77 -1.95 3.64
CA ILE A 33 7.98 -1.68 4.85
C ILE A 33 8.94 -1.64 6.02
N GLU A 34 8.93 -0.53 6.73
CA GLU A 34 9.68 -0.33 7.96
C GLU A 34 8.70 -0.31 9.13
N VAL A 35 9.04 -1.05 10.18
CA VAL A 35 8.21 -1.18 11.37
C VAL A 35 9.01 -0.70 12.56
N TYR A 36 8.54 0.38 13.17
CA TYR A 36 9.11 0.94 14.38
C TYR A 36 8.20 0.60 15.57
N ARG A 37 8.80 0.10 16.64
CA ARG A 37 8.11 -0.22 17.89
C ARG A 37 8.64 0.70 19.00
N GLY A 38 7.74 1.23 19.82
CA GLY A 38 8.04 2.24 20.83
C GLY A 38 7.81 3.66 20.34
N LEU A 39 7.95 4.63 21.25
CA LEU A 39 7.79 6.06 20.97
C LEU A 39 8.94 6.51 20.06
N LYS A 40 8.64 6.67 18.78
CA LYS A 40 9.55 7.29 17.83
C LYS A 40 9.06 8.72 17.58
N GLU A 41 9.87 9.71 17.94
CA GLU A 41 9.68 11.07 17.46
C GLU A 41 10.07 11.10 15.98
N LEU A 42 9.09 10.98 15.10
CA LEU A 42 9.28 11.28 13.69
C LEU A 42 8.87 12.74 13.49
N TYR A 43 9.74 13.54 12.85
CA TYR A 43 9.57 14.98 12.64
C TYR A 43 8.22 15.41 12.01
N LEU A 44 7.43 14.48 11.47
CA LEU A 44 6.20 14.73 10.72
C LEU A 44 4.91 14.31 11.45
N VAL A 45 4.98 13.56 12.55
CA VAL A 45 3.79 13.00 13.21
C VAL A 45 3.79 13.31 14.71
N LYS A 46 2.91 14.22 15.13
CA LYS A 46 2.65 14.54 16.56
C LYS A 46 1.80 13.45 17.24
N THR A 47 2.22 12.20 17.19
CA THR A 47 1.46 11.13 17.83
C THR A 47 2.38 10.24 18.65
N GLN A 48 2.05 10.09 19.93
CA GLN A 48 2.69 9.15 20.85
C GLN A 48 2.20 7.72 20.59
N GLN A 49 2.37 7.23 19.36
CA GLN A 49 1.93 5.90 19.00
C GLN A 49 2.97 4.85 19.36
N VAL A 50 2.48 3.65 19.68
CA VAL A 50 3.29 2.53 20.17
C VAL A 50 3.95 1.80 19.00
N VAL A 51 3.36 1.82 17.81
CA VAL A 51 3.90 1.20 16.61
C VAL A 51 3.67 2.10 15.40
N LEU A 52 4.70 2.27 14.58
CA LEU A 52 4.64 3.01 13.33
C LEU A 52 5.03 2.11 12.15
N PHE A 53 4.17 2.04 11.15
CA PHE A 53 4.46 1.45 9.86
C PHE A 53 4.80 2.55 8.86
N GLN A 54 6.00 2.51 8.30
CA GLN A 54 6.43 3.40 7.23
C GLN A 54 6.61 2.58 5.96
N LEU A 55 5.81 2.92 4.95
CA LEU A 55 5.73 2.19 3.69
C LEU A 55 6.29 3.07 2.59
N GLN A 56 7.19 2.50 1.79
CA GLN A 56 7.80 3.18 0.66
C GLN A 56 7.24 2.62 -0.64
N LEU A 57 6.75 3.49 -1.53
CA LEU A 57 6.25 3.08 -2.84
C LEU A 57 7.41 2.69 -3.76
N LYS A 58 7.13 1.77 -4.69
CA LYS A 58 8.10 1.40 -5.73
C LYS A 58 8.46 2.59 -6.61
N ASN A 59 9.76 2.84 -6.70
CA ASN A 59 10.32 3.88 -7.56
C ASN A 59 9.88 3.75 -9.03
N LEU A 60 9.75 4.90 -9.69
CA LEU A 60 9.49 4.98 -11.14
C LEU A 60 10.79 4.77 -11.92
N SER A 61 10.70 4.12 -13.08
CA SER A 61 11.83 4.01 -14.01
C SER A 61 11.75 5.12 -15.07
N LEU A 62 12.81 5.91 -15.18
CA LEU A 62 12.90 7.04 -16.13
C LEU A 62 13.36 6.65 -17.53
N THR A 63 13.74 5.39 -17.73
CA THR A 63 14.37 4.92 -18.97
C THR A 63 13.59 3.77 -19.61
N ASN A 64 13.01 2.89 -18.79
CA ASN A 64 12.38 1.68 -19.28
C ASN A 64 10.87 1.69 -19.03
N ILE A 65 10.13 1.22 -20.03
CA ILE A 65 8.74 0.83 -19.83
C ILE A 65 8.74 -0.44 -18.99
N LEU A 66 8.02 -0.43 -17.86
CA LEU A 66 7.87 -1.59 -17.00
C LEU A 66 6.39 -1.91 -16.82
N VAL A 67 6.03 -3.17 -17.08
CA VAL A 67 4.69 -3.70 -16.87
C VAL A 67 4.76 -4.77 -15.81
N ARG A 68 3.90 -4.67 -14.79
CA ARG A 68 3.73 -5.71 -13.78
C ARG A 68 2.27 -6.11 -13.70
N PHE A 69 2.04 -7.41 -13.61
CA PHE A 69 0.71 -7.98 -13.52
C PHE A 69 0.69 -9.04 -12.41
N SER A 70 -0.42 -9.11 -11.67
CA SER A 70 -0.67 -10.13 -10.67
C SER A 70 -2.15 -10.50 -10.66
N ALA A 71 -2.43 -11.80 -10.70
CA ALA A 71 -3.75 -12.36 -10.44
C ALA A 71 -3.69 -13.33 -9.26
N LEU A 72 -4.69 -13.27 -8.40
CA LEU A 72 -4.86 -14.18 -7.27
C LEU A 72 -6.28 -14.70 -7.27
N GLN A 73 -6.42 -16.01 -7.14
CA GLN A 73 -7.69 -16.68 -6.88
C GLN A 73 -7.58 -17.43 -5.56
N GLY A 74 -8.53 -17.21 -4.66
CA GLY A 74 -8.62 -17.86 -3.36
C GLY A 74 -10.04 -18.31 -3.06
N GLN A 75 -10.16 -19.35 -2.25
CA GLN A 75 -11.43 -19.89 -1.76
C GLN A 75 -11.40 -19.90 -0.23
N TYR A 76 -12.56 -19.64 0.37
CA TYR A 76 -12.78 -19.69 1.81
C TYR A 76 -13.46 -21.01 2.15
N ASP A 77 -12.77 -21.81 2.98
CA ASP A 77 -13.21 -23.16 3.37
C ASP A 77 -14.51 -23.18 4.20
N TRP A 78 -14.82 -22.05 4.87
CA TRP A 78 -15.93 -21.94 5.82
C TRP A 78 -17.26 -21.47 5.21
N ASN A 79 -17.27 -20.90 4.00
CA ASN A 79 -18.51 -20.39 3.37
C ASN A 79 -18.52 -20.55 1.83
N GLU A 80 -17.71 -21.44 1.26
CA GLU A 80 -17.53 -21.59 -0.20
C GLU A 80 -17.23 -20.27 -0.96
N GLY A 81 -16.88 -19.20 -0.21
CA GLY A 81 -16.69 -17.87 -0.73
C GLY A 81 -15.44 -17.85 -1.59
N SER A 82 -15.43 -17.03 -2.64
CA SER A 82 -14.25 -16.90 -3.50
C SER A 82 -13.78 -15.45 -3.57
N ILE A 83 -12.47 -15.28 -3.61
CA ILE A 83 -11.82 -14.00 -3.82
C ILE A 83 -10.97 -14.08 -5.08
N ASN A 84 -11.23 -13.18 -6.00
CA ASN A 84 -10.39 -12.96 -7.18
C ASN A 84 -9.81 -11.55 -7.10
N LYS A 85 -8.49 -11.43 -7.18
CA LYS A 85 -7.79 -10.15 -7.25
C LYS A 85 -7.02 -10.06 -8.56
N PHE A 86 -7.08 -8.90 -9.18
CA PHE A 86 -6.33 -8.52 -10.37
C PHE A 86 -5.59 -7.22 -10.08
N LYS A 87 -4.31 -7.15 -10.45
CA LYS A 87 -3.47 -5.97 -10.26
C LYS A 87 -2.61 -5.74 -11.50
N LEU A 88 -2.58 -4.51 -11.96
CA LEU A 88 -1.77 -4.08 -13.10
C LEU A 88 -1.02 -2.81 -12.71
N ALA A 89 0.28 -2.77 -13.01
CA ALA A 89 1.09 -1.56 -12.96
C ALA A 89 1.78 -1.35 -14.30
N LEU A 90 1.72 -0.12 -14.79
CA LEU A 90 2.38 0.32 -16.00
C LEU A 90 3.22 1.56 -15.67
N ASN A 91 4.53 1.46 -15.86
CA ASN A 91 5.46 2.59 -15.79
C ASN A 91 5.86 2.99 -17.21
N VAL A 92 5.64 4.25 -17.56
CA VAL A 92 5.96 4.81 -18.88
C VAL A 92 6.86 6.04 -18.71
N PRO A 93 8.11 6.02 -19.21
CA PRO A 93 8.89 7.24 -19.35
C PRO A 93 8.24 8.11 -20.43
N ILE A 94 7.80 9.31 -20.04
CA ILE A 94 7.20 10.30 -20.94
C ILE A 94 8.32 11.09 -21.63
N VAL A 95 9.34 11.48 -20.85
CA VAL A 95 10.54 12.14 -21.35
C VAL A 95 11.73 11.36 -20.81
N GLU A 96 12.51 10.79 -21.72
CA GLU A 96 13.64 9.91 -21.39
C GLU A 96 14.60 10.59 -20.40
N GLY A 97 14.84 9.91 -19.27
CA GLY A 97 15.72 10.40 -18.21
C GLY A 97 15.21 11.58 -17.39
N LYS A 98 13.99 12.08 -17.63
CA LYS A 98 13.46 13.28 -16.94
C LYS A 98 12.11 13.07 -16.28
N LEU A 99 11.17 12.42 -16.97
CA LEU A 99 9.80 12.30 -16.51
C LEU A 99 9.26 10.91 -16.84
N ALA A 100 8.69 10.25 -15.84
CA ALA A 100 7.92 9.03 -16.00
C ALA A 100 6.57 9.17 -15.31
N MET A 101 5.60 8.42 -15.81
CA MET A 101 4.29 8.26 -15.21
C MET A 101 4.07 6.78 -14.87
N LYS A 102 3.42 6.55 -13.73
CA LYS A 102 3.04 5.22 -13.29
C LYS A 102 1.54 5.16 -13.12
N LEU A 103 0.92 4.19 -13.79
CA LEU A 103 -0.50 3.88 -13.71
C LEU A 103 -0.67 2.57 -12.95
N LEU A 104 -1.55 2.59 -11.95
CA LEU A 104 -1.88 1.43 -11.13
C LEU A 104 -3.38 1.17 -11.25
N GLN A 105 -3.75 -0.06 -11.58
CA GLN A 105 -5.12 -0.52 -11.60
C GLN A 105 -5.28 -1.73 -10.67
N TYR A 106 -6.22 -1.61 -9.75
CA TYR A 106 -6.60 -2.69 -8.83
C TYR A 106 -8.04 -3.11 -9.12
N GLY A 107 -8.29 -4.42 -9.07
CA GLY A 107 -9.61 -5.01 -9.18
C GLY A 107 -9.76 -6.13 -8.17
N ILE A 108 -10.81 -6.09 -7.36
CA ILE A 108 -11.12 -7.13 -6.38
C ILE A 108 -12.57 -7.53 -6.59
N LYS A 109 -12.81 -8.84 -6.76
CA LYS A 109 -14.14 -9.43 -6.80
C LYS A 109 -14.25 -10.45 -5.70
N ILE A 110 -15.15 -10.17 -4.76
CA ILE A 110 -15.50 -11.09 -3.68
C ILE A 110 -16.88 -11.65 -4.01
N LYS A 111 -16.99 -12.97 -3.96
CA LYS A 111 -18.28 -13.67 -4.05
C LYS A 111 -18.49 -14.39 -2.72
N ALA A 112 -19.44 -13.92 -1.93
CA ALA A 112 -19.98 -14.69 -0.83
C ALA A 112 -21.04 -15.65 -1.38
N LEU A 113 -21.09 -16.87 -0.84
CA LEU A 113 -22.23 -17.77 -1.02
C LEU A 113 -23.35 -17.35 -0.05
#